data_AF-A0A0V1B9Z3-F1
#
_entry.id   AF-A0A0V1B9Z3-F1
#
_cell.length_a   1.000
_cell.length_b   1.000
_cell.length_c   1.000
_cell.angle_alpha   90.00
_cell.angle_beta   90.00
_cell.angle_gamma   90.00
#
_symmetry.space_group_name_H-M   'P 1'
#
loop_
_entity.id
_entity.type
_entity.pdbx_description
1 polymer ?
#
loop_
_entity_poly.entity_id
_entity_poly.type
_entity_poly.pdbx_seq_one_letter_code
_entity_poly.pdbx_strand_id
1 'polypeptide(L)'
;LQSNYYKTMLHYSVLVLAMMLCAFWLKINLVNGSVLCPLNEIWNSCGSSCEETCESIASGKDTPCTLQCVPGCFCVDGFVRDLRGRCIPMSLCPNKVNSSCPENEVFQECGSACPETCDTVSSGFERPCTGNCIAGCFCKNGYVRGYDGKCIPPEDCGKPNNDKCGSNEVFMKCGSACPATCDSIRSENIIPCTKECVSGCFCKSGYVRASTGECLAPEACGAHLGGCGPREEYRACGSACPESCESIKDLAPHACPAMCVPGCFCKFPFVHFFVCGPNEIYKQCGTACPATCEEPNPSCSLICASGCFCLDGLVRARDGKCVKLEECPASDKMECNNDEEFDECGTACPLTCDTIKKDMPQTCTKQCVAGCFCRGDLVRDPGGRCVARDMCEDLGVCGLNEQFAECGSSCPPTCRSLYRNSSRPCPLKCVRGCFCKEGFVRSDNGKCILANQCPKIN
;
A
#
# COMPACT_ATOMS: atom_id res chain seq x y z
N LEU A 1 50.43 -51.94 63.42
CA LEU A 1 49.18 -51.57 62.70
C LEU A 1 48.37 -50.47 63.40
N GLN A 2 48.34 -50.38 64.75
CA GLN A 2 47.61 -49.30 65.46
C GLN A 2 48.23 -47.89 65.34
N SER A 3 49.56 -47.74 65.36
CA SER A 3 50.19 -46.39 65.36
C SER A 3 49.96 -45.58 64.07
N ASN A 4 49.94 -46.23 62.91
CA ASN A 4 49.65 -45.55 61.64
C ASN A 4 48.19 -45.12 61.53
N TYR A 5 47.24 -45.89 62.09
CA TYR A 5 45.81 -45.57 62.00
C TYR A 5 45.46 -44.25 62.72
N TYR A 6 46.03 -44.02 63.91
CA TYR A 6 45.82 -42.76 64.64
C TYR A 6 46.49 -41.57 63.94
N LYS A 7 47.66 -41.77 63.32
CA LYS A 7 48.37 -40.70 62.61
C LYS A 7 47.62 -40.26 61.35
N THR A 8 47.04 -41.21 60.62
CA THR A 8 46.20 -40.91 59.44
C THR A 8 44.88 -40.26 59.83
N MET A 9 44.24 -40.73 60.91
CA MET A 9 43.01 -40.11 61.43
C MET A 9 43.23 -38.67 61.95
N LEU A 10 44.36 -38.41 62.61
CA LEU A 10 44.71 -37.07 63.09
C LEU A 10 45.05 -36.13 61.92
N HIS A 11 45.71 -36.62 60.87
CA HIS A 11 45.93 -35.84 59.65
C HIS A 11 44.62 -35.51 58.93
N TYR A 12 43.69 -36.46 58.84
CA TYR A 12 42.39 -36.25 58.21
C TYR A 12 41.55 -35.23 58.99
N SER A 13 41.54 -35.29 60.33
CA SER A 13 40.79 -34.35 61.16
C SER A 13 41.35 -32.93 61.08
N VAL A 14 42.68 -32.76 61.03
CA VAL A 14 43.33 -31.45 60.86
C VAL A 14 43.08 -30.88 59.46
N LEU A 15 43.10 -31.71 58.41
CA LEU A 15 42.76 -31.28 57.04
C LEU A 15 41.30 -30.84 56.91
N VAL A 16 40.37 -31.57 57.54
CA VAL A 16 38.95 -31.18 57.55
C VAL A 16 38.74 -29.88 58.33
N LEU A 17 39.40 -29.71 59.47
CA LEU A 17 39.35 -28.45 60.23
C LEU A 17 39.93 -27.27 59.44
N ALA A 18 41.06 -27.47 58.74
CA ALA A 18 41.65 -26.44 57.89
C ALA A 18 40.75 -26.07 56.70
N MET A 19 40.10 -27.05 56.07
CA MET A 19 39.13 -26.80 55.00
C MET A 19 37.87 -26.09 55.51
N MET A 20 37.36 -26.45 56.69
CA MET A 20 36.21 -25.80 57.31
C MET A 20 36.54 -24.36 57.72
N LEU A 21 37.74 -24.12 58.29
CA LEU A 21 38.21 -22.77 58.61
C LEU A 21 38.45 -21.94 57.35
N CYS A 22 38.97 -22.53 56.27
CA CYS A 22 39.15 -21.85 54.97
C CYS A 22 37.80 -21.53 54.33
N ALA A 23 36.82 -22.44 54.37
CA ALA A 23 35.46 -22.19 53.91
C ALA A 23 34.75 -21.12 54.76
N PHE A 24 35.00 -21.07 56.07
CA PHE A 24 34.49 -20.03 56.95
C PHE A 24 35.16 -18.67 56.66
N TRP A 25 36.47 -18.65 56.39
CA TRP A 25 37.20 -17.46 55.95
C TRP A 25 36.73 -16.96 54.56
N LEU A 26 36.45 -17.86 53.62
CA LEU A 26 35.85 -17.54 52.31
C LEU A 26 34.42 -17.03 52.46
N LYS A 27 33.61 -17.60 53.37
CA LYS A 27 32.27 -17.08 53.73
C LYS A 27 32.34 -15.69 54.35
N ILE A 28 33.31 -15.40 55.22
CA ILE A 28 33.51 -14.06 55.81
C ILE A 28 33.88 -13.04 54.72
N ASN A 29 34.76 -13.40 53.77
CA ASN A 29 35.12 -12.50 52.66
C ASN A 29 33.99 -12.31 51.62
N LEU A 30 33.04 -13.24 51.51
CA LEU A 30 31.84 -13.12 50.66
C LEU A 30 30.68 -12.35 51.32
N VAL A 31 30.67 -12.21 52.66
CA VAL A 31 29.60 -11.52 53.41
C VAL A 31 29.94 -10.05 53.72
N ASN A 32 31.20 -9.64 53.59
CA ASN A 32 31.62 -8.23 53.79
C ASN A 32 31.30 -7.28 52.61
N GLY A 33 30.39 -7.69 51.72
CA GLY A 33 29.91 -6.87 50.60
C GLY A 33 28.46 -6.38 50.76
N SER A 34 27.86 -6.40 51.96
CA SER A 34 26.58 -5.71 52.14
C SER A 34 26.83 -4.21 52.10
N VAL A 35 26.63 -3.61 50.93
CA VAL A 35 26.60 -2.15 50.78
C VAL A 35 25.49 -1.63 51.70
N LEU A 36 25.89 -1.05 52.84
CA LEU A 36 24.97 -0.51 53.82
C LEU A 36 24.57 0.89 53.36
N CYS A 37 23.36 1.01 52.83
CA CYS A 37 22.84 2.30 52.40
C CYS A 37 22.46 3.19 53.59
N PRO A 38 22.51 4.53 53.41
CA PRO A 38 22.01 5.49 54.40
C PRO A 38 20.53 5.28 54.74
N LEU A 39 20.07 5.95 55.81
CA LEU A 39 18.68 5.86 56.27
C LEU A 39 17.71 6.25 55.14
N ASN A 40 16.68 5.42 54.92
CA ASN A 40 15.68 5.54 53.84
C ASN A 40 16.24 5.38 52.43
N GLU A 41 17.39 4.72 52.29
CA GLU A 41 17.96 4.31 51.00
C GLU A 41 18.06 2.79 50.89
N ILE A 42 17.85 2.26 49.69
CA ILE A 42 18.00 0.85 49.35
C ILE A 42 19.05 0.68 48.24
N TRP A 43 19.88 -0.34 48.36
CA TRP A 43 20.86 -0.66 47.33
C TRP A 43 20.16 -1.25 46.12
N ASN A 44 20.44 -0.70 44.94
CA ASN A 44 19.98 -1.23 43.66
C ASN A 44 21.16 -1.36 42.69
N SER A 45 21.27 -2.50 42.03
CA SER A 45 22.29 -2.76 41.00
C SER A 45 21.98 -2.11 39.65
N CYS A 46 20.73 -1.71 39.43
CA CYS A 46 20.28 -0.91 38.28
C CYS A 46 19.21 0.10 38.76
N GLY A 47 19.66 1.21 39.34
CA GLY A 47 18.79 2.35 39.62
C GLY A 47 18.84 3.40 38.52
N SER A 48 17.93 4.36 38.62
CA SER A 48 17.81 5.49 37.68
C SER A 48 19.00 6.44 37.81
N SER A 49 19.45 7.01 36.68
CA SER A 49 20.45 8.08 36.67
C SER A 49 19.91 9.45 37.12
N CYS A 50 18.58 9.57 37.33
CA CYS A 50 17.87 10.81 37.66
C CYS A 50 16.92 10.62 38.85
N GLU A 51 17.44 10.54 40.08
CA GLU A 51 16.55 10.50 41.26
C GLU A 51 15.77 11.81 41.44
N GLU A 52 14.50 11.70 41.85
CA GLU A 52 13.68 12.86 42.19
C GLU A 52 14.21 13.56 43.45
N THR A 53 14.23 14.89 43.40
CA THR A 53 14.64 15.75 44.51
C THR A 53 13.49 16.67 44.90
N CYS A 54 13.53 17.23 46.10
CA CYS A 54 12.56 18.27 46.49
C CYS A 54 12.52 19.45 45.51
N GLU A 55 13.62 19.73 44.79
CA GLU A 55 13.71 20.81 43.80
C GLU A 55 13.07 20.44 42.45
N SER A 56 13.27 19.20 41.97
CA SER A 56 12.64 18.72 40.74
C SER A 56 11.12 18.63 40.89
N ILE A 57 10.64 18.20 42.06
CA ILE A 57 9.21 18.18 42.40
C ILE A 57 8.64 19.59 42.43
N ALA A 58 9.32 20.54 43.08
CA ALA A 58 8.84 21.92 43.19
C ALA A 58 8.79 22.64 41.83
N SER A 59 9.66 22.26 40.91
CA SER A 59 9.78 22.89 39.58
C SER A 59 8.86 22.27 38.52
N GLY A 60 8.24 21.12 38.80
CA GLY A 60 7.34 20.42 37.86
C GLY A 60 7.99 20.08 36.51
N LYS A 61 9.32 19.99 36.47
CA LYS A 61 10.11 19.81 35.26
C LYS A 61 10.79 18.45 35.30
N ASP A 62 10.34 17.56 34.42
CA ASP A 62 10.95 16.25 34.26
C ASP A 62 12.43 16.43 33.89
N THR A 63 13.31 15.89 34.73
CA THR A 63 14.75 15.93 34.47
C THR A 63 15.07 14.89 33.40
N PRO A 64 15.61 15.26 32.23
CA PRO A 64 15.88 14.29 31.18
C PRO A 64 16.94 13.30 31.63
N CYS A 65 16.57 12.01 31.70
CA CYS A 65 17.48 10.93 32.05
C CYS A 65 17.80 10.02 30.87
N THR A 66 18.96 9.38 30.96
CA THR A 66 19.33 8.27 30.09
C THR A 66 18.80 6.95 30.65
N LEU A 67 18.45 6.00 29.78
CA LEU A 67 18.06 4.62 30.14
C LEU A 67 19.22 3.76 30.69
N GLN A 68 20.33 4.39 31.07
CA GLN A 68 21.49 3.71 31.60
C GLN A 68 21.26 3.32 33.06
N CYS A 69 21.42 2.02 33.37
CA CYS A 69 21.44 1.52 34.74
C CYS A 69 22.66 2.06 35.50
N VAL A 70 22.42 2.66 36.67
CA VAL A 70 23.50 3.06 37.60
C VAL A 70 23.38 2.24 38.88
N PRO A 71 24.40 1.45 39.26
CA PRO A 71 24.43 0.78 40.57
C PRO A 71 24.66 1.80 41.70
N GLY A 72 23.89 1.74 42.77
CA GLY A 72 23.94 2.75 43.85
C GLY A 72 22.93 2.53 44.98
N CYS A 73 22.95 3.44 45.96
CA CYS A 73 21.89 3.56 46.98
C CYS A 73 20.87 4.60 46.49
N PHE A 74 19.60 4.22 46.51
CA PHE A 74 18.49 5.03 45.99
C PHE A 74 17.45 5.24 47.08
N CYS A 75 16.76 6.39 47.08
CA CYS A 75 15.67 6.61 48.03
C CYS A 75 14.60 5.52 47.87
N VAL A 76 14.08 5.02 49.00
CA VAL A 76 12.93 4.11 48.97
C VAL A 76 11.68 4.84 48.46
N ASP A 77 10.75 4.10 47.85
CA ASP A 77 9.53 4.68 47.30
C ASP A 77 8.80 5.60 48.30
N GLY A 78 8.43 6.80 47.84
CA GLY A 78 7.80 7.84 48.66
C GLY A 78 8.77 8.80 49.38
N PHE A 79 10.08 8.58 49.26
CA PHE A 79 11.13 9.47 49.77
C PHE A 79 11.90 10.11 48.62
N VAL A 80 12.31 11.36 48.82
CA VAL A 80 13.08 12.14 47.85
C VAL A 80 14.25 12.83 48.51
N ARG A 81 15.29 13.15 47.73
CA ARG A 81 16.48 13.80 48.27
C ARG A 81 16.20 15.27 48.59
N ASP A 82 16.53 15.66 49.82
CA ASP A 82 16.59 17.07 50.22
C ASP A 82 17.85 17.76 49.65
N LEU A 83 17.96 19.08 49.83
CA LEU A 83 19.12 19.87 49.40
C LEU A 83 20.45 19.44 50.07
N ARG A 84 20.40 18.55 51.07
CA ARG A 84 21.55 18.00 51.78
C ARG A 84 21.83 16.55 51.38
N GLY A 85 21.14 16.03 50.37
CA GLY A 85 21.30 14.68 49.82
C GLY A 85 20.64 13.57 50.65
N ARG A 86 19.82 13.90 51.64
CA ARG A 86 19.15 12.91 52.51
C ARG A 86 17.77 12.56 51.99
N CYS A 87 17.40 11.28 52.00
CA CYS A 87 16.05 10.83 51.65
C CYS A 87 15.07 11.15 52.77
N ILE A 88 14.20 12.14 52.51
CA ILE A 88 13.13 12.55 53.41
C ILE A 88 11.77 12.23 52.77
N PRO A 89 10.70 12.02 53.57
CA PRO A 89 9.35 11.94 53.04
C PRO A 89 9.03 13.15 52.16
N MET A 90 8.43 12.92 51.00
CA MET A 90 8.05 13.98 50.05
C MET A 90 7.22 15.11 50.70
N SER A 91 6.42 14.78 51.72
CA SER A 91 5.60 15.73 52.49
C SER A 91 6.39 16.76 53.31
N LEU A 92 7.67 16.50 53.56
CA LEU A 92 8.57 17.36 54.35
C LEU A 92 9.46 18.27 53.48
N CYS A 93 9.27 18.27 52.16
CA CYS A 93 10.00 19.18 51.28
C CYS A 93 9.65 20.66 51.63
N PRO A 94 10.66 21.54 51.78
CA PRO A 94 10.48 22.91 52.28
C PRO A 94 9.71 23.83 51.34
N ASN A 95 9.63 23.48 50.05
CA ASN A 95 8.80 24.18 49.08
C ASN A 95 7.46 23.44 48.93
N LYS A 96 6.58 23.60 49.92
CA LYS A 96 5.15 23.40 49.65
C LYS A 96 4.75 24.41 48.60
N VAL A 97 4.50 23.95 47.37
CA VAL A 97 3.48 24.59 46.53
C VAL A 97 2.22 24.59 47.40
N ASN A 98 1.81 25.81 47.72
CA ASN A 98 0.69 26.19 48.55
C ASN A 98 -0.42 25.13 48.54
N SER A 99 -0.77 24.54 49.68
CA SER A 99 -1.91 23.62 49.84
C SER A 99 -3.27 24.32 49.72
N SER A 100 -3.32 25.34 48.87
CA SER A 100 -4.52 25.98 48.37
C SER A 100 -4.65 25.54 46.92
N CYS A 101 -5.41 24.46 46.70
CA CYS A 101 -5.79 24.09 45.35
C CYS A 101 -6.65 25.22 44.73
N PRO A 102 -6.59 25.42 43.41
CA PRO A 102 -7.46 26.35 42.70
C PRO A 102 -8.95 26.07 42.93
N GLU A 103 -9.80 27.02 42.53
CA GLU A 103 -11.25 26.85 42.63
C GLU A 103 -11.71 25.55 41.94
N ASN A 104 -12.62 24.82 42.60
CA ASN A 104 -13.10 23.49 42.19
C ASN A 104 -12.06 22.36 42.15
N GLU A 105 -10.92 22.55 42.81
CA GLU A 105 -9.94 21.49 43.06
C GLU A 105 -9.84 21.13 44.56
N VAL A 106 -9.47 19.88 44.85
CA VAL A 106 -9.22 19.34 46.19
C VAL A 106 -7.87 18.64 46.20
N PHE A 107 -7.08 18.88 47.23
CA PHE A 107 -5.81 18.19 47.41
C PHE A 107 -6.08 16.75 47.85
N GLN A 108 -5.48 15.79 47.14
CA GLN A 108 -5.51 14.38 47.52
C GLN A 108 -4.07 13.88 47.58
N GLU A 109 -3.74 13.12 48.62
CA GLU A 109 -2.43 12.45 48.75
C GLU A 109 -2.31 11.24 47.81
N CYS A 110 -3.45 10.71 47.35
CA CYS A 110 -3.53 9.55 46.47
C CYS A 110 -4.73 9.72 45.53
N GLY A 111 -4.56 10.55 44.50
CA GLY A 111 -5.54 10.72 43.42
C GLY A 111 -5.14 9.94 42.16
N SER A 112 -6.09 9.78 41.24
CA SER A 112 -5.85 9.08 39.96
C SER A 112 -4.76 9.79 39.15
N ALA A 113 -3.78 9.03 38.66
CA ALA A 113 -2.82 9.52 37.66
C ALA A 113 -3.48 9.93 36.33
N CYS A 114 -4.73 9.51 36.10
CA CYS A 114 -5.53 9.84 34.93
C CYS A 114 -6.85 10.50 35.36
N PRO A 115 -6.85 11.79 35.72
CA PRO A 115 -8.07 12.49 36.08
C PRO A 115 -9.01 12.68 34.87
N GLU A 116 -10.31 12.79 35.12
CA GLU A 116 -11.29 13.11 34.08
C GLU A 116 -11.08 14.52 33.53
N THR A 117 -11.12 14.64 32.21
CA THR A 117 -10.90 15.86 31.45
C THR A 117 -12.06 16.08 30.48
N CYS A 118 -12.22 17.29 29.96
CA CYS A 118 -13.19 17.51 28.89
C CYS A 118 -12.98 16.60 27.67
N ASP A 119 -11.75 16.16 27.41
CA ASP A 119 -11.41 15.21 26.35
C ASP A 119 -11.96 13.80 26.62
N THR A 120 -11.85 13.31 27.87
CA THR A 120 -12.37 11.97 28.24
C THR A 120 -13.89 11.95 28.23
N VAL A 121 -14.53 13.01 28.72
CA VAL A 121 -16.00 13.13 28.70
C VAL A 121 -16.53 13.19 27.26
N SER A 122 -15.86 13.95 26.39
CA SER A 122 -16.32 14.13 25.00
C SER A 122 -16.10 12.90 24.13
N SER A 123 -15.05 12.12 24.39
CA SER A 123 -14.69 10.94 23.58
C SER A 123 -15.40 9.66 24.03
N GLY A 124 -15.88 9.57 25.28
CA GLY A 124 -16.44 8.35 25.85
C GLY A 124 -15.42 7.20 25.96
N PHE A 125 -14.13 7.50 25.78
CA PHE A 125 -13.05 6.52 25.82
C PHE A 125 -12.38 6.55 27.19
N GLU A 126 -12.59 5.49 27.98
CA GLU A 126 -11.85 5.26 29.21
C GLU A 126 -10.40 4.94 28.88
N ARG A 127 -9.49 5.82 29.27
CA ARG A 127 -8.06 5.63 29.08
C ARG A 127 -7.58 4.54 30.04
N PRO A 128 -6.82 3.52 29.58
CA PRO A 128 -6.24 2.55 30.49
C PRO A 128 -5.27 3.27 31.42
N CYS A 129 -5.60 3.30 32.71
CA CYS A 129 -4.81 3.94 33.74
C CYS A 129 -4.07 2.90 34.58
N THR A 130 -2.81 3.16 34.90
CA THR A 130 -2.09 2.39 35.90
C THR A 130 -2.69 2.66 37.27
N GLY A 131 -2.91 1.64 38.10
CA GLY A 131 -3.45 1.79 39.47
C GLY A 131 -2.55 2.53 40.48
N ASN A 132 -1.49 3.19 39.99
CA ASN A 132 -0.62 4.03 40.79
C ASN A 132 -1.32 5.37 41.03
N CYS A 133 -1.39 5.79 42.29
CA CYS A 133 -1.93 7.11 42.63
C CYS A 133 -0.81 8.14 42.76
N ILE A 134 -1.14 9.40 42.48
CA ILE A 134 -0.23 10.54 42.62
C ILE A 134 -0.81 11.54 43.61
N ALA A 135 0.06 12.24 44.35
CA ALA A 135 -0.36 13.33 45.23
C ALA A 135 -0.50 14.63 44.43
N GLY A 136 -1.57 15.40 44.65
CA GLY A 136 -1.81 16.63 43.90
C GLY A 136 -3.20 17.24 44.10
N CYS A 137 -3.49 18.29 43.32
CA CYS A 137 -4.82 18.91 43.25
C CYS A 137 -5.65 18.26 42.14
N PHE A 138 -6.81 17.73 42.50
CA PHE A 138 -7.72 17.02 41.61
C PHE A 138 -9.06 17.74 41.57
N CYS A 139 -9.77 17.66 40.44
CA CYS A 139 -11.11 18.21 40.36
C CYS A 139 -12.02 17.58 41.42
N LYS A 140 -12.88 18.41 42.03
CA LYS A 140 -13.93 17.91 42.91
C LYS A 140 -14.83 16.93 42.14
N ASN A 141 -15.47 16.02 42.87
CA ASN A 141 -16.42 15.07 42.26
C ASN A 141 -17.51 15.83 41.49
N GLY A 142 -17.79 15.41 40.25
CA GLY A 142 -18.70 16.09 39.32
C GLY A 142 -18.09 17.22 38.50
N TYR A 143 -16.78 17.49 38.64
CA TYR A 143 -16.03 18.44 37.82
C TYR A 143 -14.95 17.72 37.02
N VAL A 144 -14.68 18.22 35.83
CA VAL A 144 -13.63 17.70 34.94
C VAL A 144 -12.66 18.79 34.56
N ARG A 145 -11.40 18.42 34.31
CA ARG A 145 -10.36 19.40 33.99
C ARG A 145 -10.55 19.90 32.55
N GLY A 146 -10.82 21.20 32.41
CA GLY A 146 -11.02 21.90 31.15
C GLY A 146 -9.72 22.24 30.42
N TYR A 147 -9.85 22.77 29.20
CA TYR A 147 -8.72 23.07 28.30
C TYR A 147 -7.79 24.20 28.77
N ASP A 148 -8.26 25.06 29.68
CA ASP A 148 -7.50 26.12 30.32
C ASP A 148 -6.85 25.66 31.64
N GLY A 149 -7.00 24.38 31.97
CA GLY A 149 -6.48 23.78 33.19
C GLY A 149 -7.39 23.93 34.40
N LYS A 150 -8.55 24.58 34.31
CA LYS A 150 -9.48 24.74 35.44
C LYS A 150 -10.49 23.59 35.52
N CYS A 151 -10.97 23.30 36.71
CA CYS A 151 -12.05 22.32 36.90
C CYS A 151 -13.41 22.97 36.66
N ILE A 152 -14.12 22.47 35.65
CA ILE A 152 -15.43 22.96 35.20
C ILE A 152 -16.46 21.83 35.19
N PRO A 153 -17.76 22.14 35.24
CA PRO A 153 -18.80 21.14 35.03
C PRO A 153 -18.71 20.50 33.63
N PRO A 154 -18.97 19.18 33.47
CA PRO A 154 -18.92 18.48 32.19
C PRO A 154 -19.76 19.13 31.08
N GLU A 155 -20.89 19.75 31.42
CA GLU A 155 -21.76 20.48 30.49
C GLU A 155 -21.11 21.73 29.88
N ASP A 156 -20.08 22.27 30.52
CA ASP A 156 -19.31 23.42 30.03
C ASP A 156 -18.11 23.00 29.17
N CYS A 157 -17.88 21.69 29.00
CA CYS A 157 -16.94 21.15 28.02
C CYS A 157 -17.44 21.41 26.59
N GLY A 158 -17.08 22.57 26.04
CA GLY A 158 -17.50 22.98 24.70
C GLY A 158 -17.58 24.49 24.47
N LYS A 159 -17.27 25.33 25.46
CA LYS A 159 -17.23 26.80 25.30
C LYS A 159 -15.85 27.45 25.54
N PRO A 160 -14.74 27.04 24.90
CA PRO A 160 -13.59 27.92 24.74
C PRO A 160 -13.72 28.65 23.39
N ASN A 161 -14.06 29.95 23.43
CA ASN A 161 -14.08 30.87 22.28
C ASN A 161 -14.61 30.28 20.97
N ASN A 162 -15.94 30.22 20.92
CA ASN A 162 -16.73 30.26 19.69
C ASN A 162 -16.14 31.34 18.77
N ASP A 163 -15.67 30.93 17.58
CA ASP A 163 -15.61 31.73 16.33
C ASP A 163 -14.78 31.09 15.20
N LYS A 164 -14.22 29.87 15.32
CA LYS A 164 -13.44 29.26 14.20
C LYS A 164 -13.62 27.77 13.89
N CYS A 165 -14.50 27.05 14.56
CA CYS A 165 -14.85 25.68 14.14
C CYS A 165 -16.30 25.63 13.68
N GLY A 166 -16.57 24.85 12.64
CA GLY A 166 -17.89 24.71 12.03
C GLY A 166 -18.86 23.88 12.88
N SER A 167 -20.06 23.67 12.34
CA SER A 167 -21.07 22.81 12.94
C SER A 167 -20.52 21.39 13.16
N ASN A 168 -20.80 20.82 14.34
CA ASN A 168 -20.33 19.49 14.76
C ASN A 168 -18.81 19.32 14.87
N GLU A 169 -18.08 20.43 15.00
CA GLU A 169 -16.65 20.42 15.30
C GLU A 169 -16.36 20.88 16.73
N VAL A 170 -15.21 20.45 17.25
CA VAL A 170 -14.62 20.90 18.50
C VAL A 170 -13.14 21.21 18.26
N PHE A 171 -12.67 22.34 18.78
CA PHE A 171 -11.25 22.67 18.73
C PHE A 171 -10.50 21.83 19.75
N MET A 172 -9.49 21.09 19.30
CA MET A 172 -8.57 20.36 20.17
C MET A 172 -7.15 20.88 19.95
N LYS A 173 -6.39 21.11 21.03
CA LYS A 173 -4.93 21.32 20.93
C LYS A 173 -4.19 20.05 20.55
N CYS A 174 -4.82 18.90 20.79
CA CYS A 174 -4.26 17.59 20.53
C CYS A 174 -5.33 16.62 20.01
N GLY A 175 -5.56 16.62 18.70
CA GLY A 175 -6.39 15.65 18.00
C GLY A 175 -5.55 14.63 17.22
N SER A 176 -6.23 13.60 16.72
CA SER A 176 -5.63 12.59 15.86
C SER A 176 -5.12 13.19 14.54
N ALA A 177 -3.92 12.83 14.10
CA ALA A 177 -3.39 13.18 12.77
C ALA A 177 -4.19 12.51 11.62
N CYS A 178 -5.00 11.50 11.94
CA CYS A 178 -5.86 10.76 11.02
C CYS A 178 -7.30 10.72 11.55
N PRO A 179 -8.04 11.85 11.54
CA PRO A 179 -9.44 11.84 11.98
C PRO A 179 -10.29 10.94 11.07
N ALA A 180 -11.32 10.32 11.64
CA ALA A 180 -12.24 9.50 10.86
C ALA A 180 -12.99 10.37 9.85
N THR A 181 -12.98 9.92 8.60
CA THR A 181 -13.67 10.52 7.46
C THR A 181 -14.78 9.59 6.97
N CYS A 182 -15.71 10.12 6.19
CA CYS A 182 -16.70 9.28 5.51
C CYS A 182 -16.05 8.18 4.63
N ASP A 183 -14.83 8.39 4.14
CA ASP A 183 -14.08 7.41 3.35
C ASP A 183 -13.35 6.39 4.23
N SER A 184 -12.88 6.79 5.42
CA SER A 184 -12.15 5.88 6.32
C SER A 184 -13.07 4.93 7.08
N ILE A 185 -14.34 5.26 7.33
CA ILE A 185 -15.32 4.29 7.84
C ILE A 185 -15.54 3.14 6.83
N ARG A 186 -15.33 3.39 5.54
CA ARG A 186 -15.58 2.44 4.44
C ARG A 186 -14.42 1.47 4.18
N SER A 187 -13.28 1.65 4.85
CA SER A 187 -12.08 0.83 4.66
C SER A 187 -11.80 0.00 5.90
N GLU A 188 -11.80 -1.33 5.76
CA GLU A 188 -11.26 -2.23 6.81
C GLU A 188 -9.73 -2.12 6.95
N ASN A 189 -9.08 -1.32 6.09
CA ASN A 189 -7.68 -0.99 6.26
C ASN A 189 -7.53 -0.03 7.43
N ILE A 190 -6.94 -0.52 8.52
CA ILE A 190 -6.43 0.31 9.61
C ILE A 190 -5.45 1.31 8.98
N ILE A 191 -5.88 2.57 8.83
CA ILE A 191 -5.01 3.63 8.32
C ILE A 191 -3.85 3.74 9.33
N PRO A 192 -2.60 3.41 8.93
CA PRO A 192 -1.48 3.50 9.83
C PRO A 192 -1.30 4.97 10.18
N CYS A 193 -1.54 5.29 11.45
CA CYS A 193 -1.56 6.65 11.95
C CYS A 193 -0.35 6.89 12.83
N THR A 194 0.32 8.01 12.63
CA THR A 194 1.37 8.46 13.55
C THR A 194 0.71 8.83 14.88
N LYS A 195 1.39 8.58 16.01
CA LYS A 195 0.94 9.04 17.33
C LYS A 195 1.17 10.56 17.52
N GLU A 196 1.35 11.28 16.42
CA GLU A 196 1.59 12.71 16.43
C GLU A 196 0.29 13.45 16.71
N CYS A 197 0.42 14.43 17.59
CA CYS A 197 -0.66 15.24 18.08
C CYS A 197 -0.79 16.48 17.19
N VAL A 198 -1.96 16.69 16.58
CA VAL A 198 -2.22 17.86 15.73
C VAL A 198 -3.26 18.77 16.38
N SER A 199 -3.02 20.08 16.36
CA SER A 199 -3.97 21.08 16.85
C SER A 199 -4.91 21.52 15.73
N GLY A 200 -6.21 21.65 15.99
CA GLY A 200 -7.19 22.06 14.98
C GLY A 200 -8.64 21.80 15.37
N CYS A 201 -9.56 21.96 14.41
CA CYS A 201 -10.97 21.59 14.56
C CYS A 201 -11.15 20.12 14.17
N PHE A 202 -11.76 19.33 15.05
CA PHE A 202 -12.03 17.91 14.85
C PHE A 202 -13.52 17.65 15.00
N CYS A 203 -14.04 16.63 14.32
CA CYS A 203 -15.43 16.24 14.50
C CYS A 203 -15.70 15.80 15.95
N LYS A 204 -16.86 16.17 16.48
CA LYS A 204 -17.34 15.67 17.76
C LYS A 204 -17.41 14.13 17.73
N SER A 205 -17.34 13.50 18.90
CA SER A 205 -17.48 12.04 18.98
C SER A 205 -18.79 11.57 18.35
N GLY A 206 -18.71 10.48 17.58
CA GLY A 206 -19.83 9.98 16.78
C GLY A 206 -20.09 10.73 15.46
N TYR A 207 -19.26 11.72 15.10
CA TYR A 207 -19.30 12.40 13.80
C TYR A 207 -18.00 12.15 13.03
N VAL A 208 -18.09 12.15 11.70
CA VAL A 208 -16.95 11.98 10.80
C VAL A 208 -16.89 13.06 9.74
N ARG A 209 -15.69 13.33 9.25
CA ARG A 209 -15.45 14.43 8.31
C ARG A 209 -15.80 13.98 6.89
N ALA A 210 -16.71 14.69 6.24
CA ALA A 210 -17.04 14.50 4.84
C ALA A 210 -15.96 15.11 3.92
N SER A 211 -15.96 14.74 2.65
CA SER A 211 -15.09 15.34 1.62
C SER A 211 -15.31 16.84 1.43
N THR A 212 -16.52 17.33 1.74
CA THR A 212 -16.88 18.76 1.74
C THR A 212 -16.23 19.53 2.88
N GLY A 213 -15.65 18.84 3.87
CA GLY A 213 -15.07 19.42 5.07
C GLY A 213 -16.02 19.51 6.25
N GLU A 214 -17.31 19.17 6.10
CA GLU A 214 -18.31 19.20 7.19
C GLU A 214 -18.26 17.93 8.06
N CYS A 215 -18.61 18.05 9.34
CA CYS A 215 -18.73 16.90 10.24
C CYS A 215 -20.17 16.37 10.27
N LEU A 216 -20.33 15.14 9.79
CA LEU A 216 -21.62 14.46 9.61
C LEU A 216 -21.73 13.24 10.52
N ALA A 217 -22.96 12.89 10.89
CA ALA A 217 -23.23 11.58 11.48
C ALA A 217 -22.90 10.47 10.45
N PRO A 218 -22.40 9.29 10.85
CA PRO A 218 -22.04 8.20 9.94
C PRO A 218 -23.13 7.83 8.93
N GLU A 219 -24.39 7.92 9.34
CA GLU A 219 -25.57 7.62 8.51
C GLU A 219 -25.79 8.69 7.43
N ALA A 220 -25.32 9.91 7.67
CA ALA A 220 -25.40 11.04 6.74
C ALA A 220 -24.23 11.08 5.73
N CYS A 221 -23.18 10.26 5.91
CA CYS A 221 -22.11 10.11 4.91
C CYS A 221 -22.64 9.62 3.54
N GLY A 222 -23.76 8.90 3.53
CA GLY A 222 -24.45 8.52 2.30
C GLY A 222 -25.10 9.71 1.58
N ALA A 223 -25.44 10.82 2.23
CA ALA A 223 -26.22 11.87 1.57
C ALA A 223 -25.38 12.80 0.66
N HIS A 224 -24.08 12.95 0.93
CA HIS A 224 -23.28 14.05 0.34
C HIS A 224 -22.25 13.65 -0.73
N LEU A 225 -22.17 12.37 -1.12
CA LEU A 225 -21.36 11.89 -2.26
C LEU A 225 -22.06 10.75 -3.04
N GLY A 226 -23.35 10.92 -3.35
CA GLY A 226 -24.10 9.91 -4.10
C GLY A 226 -24.35 8.66 -3.27
N GLY A 227 -25.23 8.78 -2.28
CA GLY A 227 -25.69 7.66 -1.47
C GLY A 227 -26.29 6.55 -2.30
N CYS A 228 -26.31 5.37 -1.70
CA CYS A 228 -27.07 4.24 -2.20
C CYS A 228 -28.47 4.71 -2.60
N GLY A 229 -28.93 4.29 -3.78
CA GLY A 229 -30.23 4.72 -4.31
C GLY A 229 -31.38 4.39 -3.36
N PRO A 230 -32.60 4.91 -3.60
CA PRO A 230 -33.76 4.71 -2.70
C PRO A 230 -34.15 3.24 -2.46
N ARG A 231 -33.60 2.30 -3.24
CA ARG A 231 -33.83 0.85 -3.15
C ARG A 231 -32.56 0.07 -2.79
N GLU A 232 -31.55 0.77 -2.31
CA GLU A 232 -30.26 0.20 -1.93
C GLU A 232 -29.94 0.52 -0.47
N GLU A 233 -29.15 -0.33 0.13
CA GLU A 233 -28.59 -0.18 1.47
C GLU A 233 -27.09 -0.40 1.42
N TYR A 234 -26.36 0.41 2.16
CA TYR A 234 -24.93 0.18 2.33
C TYR A 234 -24.74 -1.04 3.23
N ARG A 235 -23.96 -2.01 2.77
CA ARG A 235 -23.49 -3.12 3.61
C ARG A 235 -21.96 -3.11 3.61
N ALA A 236 -21.37 -3.22 4.79
CA ALA A 236 -19.92 -3.43 4.94
C ALA A 236 -19.49 -4.77 4.33
N CYS A 237 -20.40 -5.75 4.33
CA CYS A 237 -20.21 -7.05 3.72
C CYS A 237 -21.43 -7.44 2.89
N GLY A 238 -21.32 -7.31 1.57
CA GLY A 238 -22.26 -7.91 0.63
C GLY A 238 -21.56 -8.81 -0.38
N SER A 239 -22.36 -9.57 -1.12
CA SER A 239 -21.87 -10.44 -2.19
C SER A 239 -21.23 -9.60 -3.29
N ALA A 240 -20.02 -9.95 -3.74
CA ALA A 240 -19.43 -9.40 -4.96
C ALA A 240 -20.30 -9.66 -6.22
N CYS A 241 -21.21 -10.63 -6.12
CA CYS A 241 -22.19 -10.96 -7.13
C CYS A 241 -23.59 -10.45 -6.68
N PRO A 242 -24.07 -9.30 -7.16
CA PRO A 242 -25.46 -8.89 -6.92
C PRO A 242 -26.42 -9.83 -7.67
N GLU A 243 -27.48 -10.27 -7.00
CA GLU A 243 -28.55 -11.06 -7.63
C GLU A 243 -29.27 -10.23 -8.70
N SER A 244 -29.66 -10.86 -9.81
CA SER A 244 -30.50 -10.28 -10.87
C SER A 244 -31.76 -11.11 -11.09
N CYS A 245 -32.77 -10.56 -11.79
CA CYS A 245 -33.97 -11.31 -12.14
C CYS A 245 -33.68 -12.58 -12.98
N GLU A 246 -32.54 -12.63 -13.67
CA GLU A 246 -32.12 -13.78 -14.48
C GLU A 246 -31.35 -14.80 -13.62
N SER A 247 -30.53 -14.33 -12.67
CA SER A 247 -29.82 -15.18 -11.70
C SER A 247 -30.76 -16.00 -10.80
N ILE A 248 -32.00 -15.51 -10.60
CA ILE A 248 -33.04 -16.16 -9.80
C ILE A 248 -33.78 -17.25 -10.60
N LYS A 249 -33.74 -17.20 -11.94
CA LYS A 249 -34.40 -18.19 -12.81
C LYS A 249 -33.53 -19.40 -13.12
N ASP A 250 -32.21 -19.24 -13.12
CA ASP A 250 -31.28 -20.33 -13.43
C ASP A 250 -31.06 -21.23 -12.21
N LEU A 251 -31.50 -22.49 -12.31
CA LEU A 251 -31.26 -23.56 -11.32
C LEU A 251 -29.79 -24.05 -11.28
N ALA A 252 -28.87 -23.35 -11.93
CA ALA A 252 -27.44 -23.68 -11.93
C ALA A 252 -26.71 -22.82 -10.88
N PRO A 253 -25.97 -23.44 -9.93
CA PRO A 253 -25.22 -22.69 -8.94
C PRO A 253 -24.05 -21.99 -9.65
N HIS A 254 -24.25 -20.71 -9.97
CA HIS A 254 -23.17 -19.82 -10.32
C HIS A 254 -22.26 -19.76 -9.09
N ALA A 255 -21.06 -20.34 -9.19
CA ALA A 255 -20.08 -20.34 -8.12
C ALA A 255 -19.62 -18.89 -7.88
N CYS A 256 -20.36 -18.14 -7.06
CA CYS A 256 -19.89 -16.85 -6.57
C CYS A 256 -18.81 -17.16 -5.53
N PRO A 257 -17.57 -16.66 -5.70
CA PRO A 257 -16.57 -16.78 -4.65
C PRO A 257 -17.13 -16.11 -3.39
N ALA A 258 -16.98 -16.76 -2.23
CA ALA A 258 -17.44 -16.26 -0.93
C ALA A 258 -16.56 -15.10 -0.45
N MET A 259 -16.49 -14.04 -1.26
CA MET A 259 -15.74 -12.83 -1.01
C MET A 259 -16.71 -11.72 -0.62
N CYS A 260 -16.36 -11.07 0.48
CA CYS A 260 -17.06 -9.95 1.07
C CYS A 260 -16.58 -8.67 0.39
N VAL A 261 -17.49 -7.88 -0.18
CA VAL A 261 -17.17 -6.53 -0.68
C VAL A 261 -18.06 -5.47 -0.01
N PRO A 262 -17.51 -4.33 0.39
CA PRO A 262 -18.30 -3.20 0.88
C PRO A 262 -18.93 -2.43 -0.28
N GLY A 263 -20.20 -2.03 -0.14
CA GLY A 263 -20.91 -1.33 -1.21
C GLY A 263 -22.39 -1.08 -0.95
N CYS A 264 -23.06 -0.51 -1.95
CA CYS A 264 -24.52 -0.37 -1.98
C CYS A 264 -25.12 -1.62 -2.61
N PHE A 265 -26.06 -2.25 -1.92
CA PHE A 265 -26.74 -3.46 -2.39
C PHE A 265 -28.24 -3.23 -2.39
N CYS A 266 -28.95 -3.86 -3.33
CA CYS A 266 -30.39 -3.76 -3.37
C CYS A 266 -31.01 -4.32 -2.06
N LYS A 267 -31.93 -3.56 -1.47
CA LYS A 267 -32.76 -4.04 -0.35
C LYS A 267 -33.64 -5.18 -0.87
N PHE A 268 -33.81 -6.25 -0.11
CA PHE A 268 -34.82 -7.26 -0.47
C PHE A 268 -36.21 -6.61 -0.56
N PRO A 269 -37.02 -6.84 -1.62
CA PRO A 269 -36.91 -7.82 -2.71
C PRO A 269 -36.39 -7.24 -4.04
N PHE A 270 -35.64 -6.13 -4.02
CA PHE A 270 -35.10 -5.48 -5.22
C PHE A 270 -33.78 -6.15 -5.65
N VAL A 271 -33.54 -6.19 -6.96
CA VAL A 271 -32.31 -6.72 -7.59
C VAL A 271 -31.86 -5.77 -8.69
N HIS A 272 -30.57 -5.84 -9.06
CA HIS A 272 -30.02 -4.93 -10.05
C HIS A 272 -30.55 -5.30 -11.45
N PHE A 273 -31.29 -4.40 -12.08
CA PHE A 273 -31.81 -4.57 -13.43
C PHE A 273 -30.79 -3.97 -14.42
N PHE A 274 -29.74 -4.72 -14.74
CA PHE A 274 -28.83 -4.35 -15.83
C PHE A 274 -29.54 -4.60 -17.16
N VAL A 275 -30.08 -3.53 -17.75
CA VAL A 275 -30.62 -3.57 -19.12
C VAL A 275 -29.45 -3.36 -20.07
N CYS A 276 -28.93 -4.46 -20.60
CA CYS A 276 -28.10 -4.36 -21.77
C CYS A 276 -28.95 -4.09 -23.01
N GLY A 277 -28.33 -3.56 -24.06
CA GLY A 277 -29.00 -3.34 -25.33
C GLY A 277 -29.49 -4.66 -25.95
N PRO A 278 -30.30 -4.59 -27.01
CA PRO A 278 -30.64 -5.78 -27.78
C PRO A 278 -29.35 -6.51 -28.22
N ASN A 279 -29.35 -7.84 -28.10
CA ASN A 279 -28.22 -8.72 -28.41
C ASN A 279 -26.96 -8.53 -27.55
N GLU A 280 -27.12 -7.97 -26.35
CA GLU A 280 -26.07 -7.87 -25.35
C GLU A 280 -26.42 -8.67 -24.09
N ILE A 281 -25.38 -9.14 -23.41
CA ILE A 281 -25.45 -9.81 -22.11
C ILE A 281 -24.50 -9.12 -21.14
N TYR A 282 -24.96 -8.90 -19.91
CA TYR A 282 -24.09 -8.39 -18.86
C TYR A 282 -23.17 -9.52 -18.38
N LYS A 283 -21.85 -9.33 -18.50
CA LYS A 283 -20.85 -10.23 -17.91
C LYS A 283 -20.07 -9.47 -16.84
N GLN A 284 -19.82 -10.11 -15.69
CA GLN A 284 -18.98 -9.53 -14.62
C GLN A 284 -17.48 -9.58 -14.96
N CYS A 285 -17.10 -10.49 -15.86
CA CYS A 285 -15.72 -10.68 -16.34
C CYS A 285 -15.81 -11.14 -17.80
N GLY A 286 -15.99 -10.18 -18.71
CA GLY A 286 -15.93 -10.36 -20.16
C GLY A 286 -14.58 -9.91 -20.73
N THR A 287 -14.36 -10.11 -22.03
CA THR A 287 -13.12 -9.68 -22.70
C THR A 287 -12.92 -8.17 -22.58
N ALA A 288 -11.71 -7.72 -22.24
CA ALA A 288 -11.37 -6.28 -22.24
C ALA A 288 -11.27 -5.68 -23.66
N CYS A 289 -11.23 -6.52 -24.69
CA CYS A 289 -11.28 -6.14 -26.10
C CYS A 289 -12.39 -6.94 -26.80
N PRO A 290 -13.64 -6.45 -26.77
CA PRO A 290 -14.74 -7.09 -27.49
C PRO A 290 -14.53 -7.00 -29.01
N ALA A 291 -14.96 -8.02 -29.73
CA ALA A 291 -14.93 -8.03 -31.19
C ALA A 291 -15.79 -6.88 -31.76
N THR A 292 -15.27 -6.22 -32.79
CA THR A 292 -15.94 -5.12 -33.49
C THR A 292 -16.06 -5.40 -34.98
N CYS A 293 -16.87 -4.62 -35.70
CA CYS A 293 -16.92 -4.72 -37.16
C CYS A 293 -15.56 -4.42 -37.83
N GLU A 294 -14.74 -3.56 -37.21
CA GLU A 294 -13.39 -3.21 -37.71
C GLU A 294 -12.34 -4.25 -37.34
N GLU A 295 -12.44 -4.83 -36.15
CA GLU A 295 -11.55 -5.87 -35.64
C GLU A 295 -12.38 -7.04 -35.07
N PRO A 296 -12.81 -8.00 -35.91
CA PRO A 296 -13.65 -9.11 -35.49
C PRO A 296 -12.92 -10.13 -34.60
N ASN A 297 -11.59 -10.20 -34.69
CA ASN A 297 -10.75 -11.12 -33.91
C ASN A 297 -9.61 -10.39 -33.21
N PRO A 298 -9.91 -9.58 -32.19
CA PRO A 298 -8.89 -8.87 -31.44
C PRO A 298 -8.04 -9.84 -30.62
N SER A 299 -6.72 -9.62 -30.60
CA SER A 299 -5.80 -10.37 -29.74
C SER A 299 -5.83 -9.79 -28.32
N CYS A 300 -6.48 -10.52 -27.41
CA CYS A 300 -6.77 -10.03 -26.07
C CYS A 300 -5.83 -10.57 -24.99
N SER A 301 -5.50 -9.70 -24.03
CA SER A 301 -4.88 -10.10 -22.76
C SER A 301 -5.89 -10.83 -21.86
N LEU A 302 -5.42 -11.59 -20.87
CA LEU A 302 -6.28 -12.30 -19.91
C LEU A 302 -6.95 -11.37 -18.86
N ILE A 303 -6.80 -10.06 -19.01
CA ILE A 303 -7.44 -9.07 -18.15
C ILE A 303 -8.90 -8.95 -18.60
N CYS A 304 -9.85 -9.13 -17.67
CA CYS A 304 -11.28 -9.01 -17.98
C CYS A 304 -11.87 -7.67 -17.51
N ALA A 305 -12.95 -7.27 -18.17
CA ALA A 305 -13.74 -6.09 -17.85
C ALA A 305 -15.17 -6.49 -17.48
N SER A 306 -15.84 -5.71 -16.63
CA SER A 306 -17.27 -5.87 -16.36
C SER A 306 -18.09 -4.95 -17.26
N GLY A 307 -19.28 -5.39 -17.70
CA GLY A 307 -20.14 -4.59 -18.57
C GLY A 307 -21.10 -5.41 -19.44
N CYS A 308 -21.74 -4.73 -20.40
CA CYS A 308 -22.56 -5.35 -21.43
C CYS A 308 -21.69 -5.74 -22.64
N PHE A 309 -21.71 -7.03 -22.96
CA PHE A 309 -20.96 -7.63 -24.06
C PHE A 309 -21.93 -8.16 -25.10
N CYS A 310 -21.56 -8.11 -26.37
CA CYS A 310 -22.33 -8.78 -27.41
C CYS A 310 -22.46 -10.27 -27.09
N LEU A 311 -23.61 -10.85 -27.42
CA LEU A 311 -23.78 -12.30 -27.39
C LEU A 311 -22.73 -12.98 -28.27
N ASP A 312 -22.36 -14.21 -27.91
CA ASP A 312 -21.29 -14.93 -28.60
C ASP A 312 -21.63 -15.09 -30.10
N GLY A 313 -20.67 -14.77 -30.97
CA GLY A 313 -20.83 -14.76 -32.43
C GLY A 313 -21.30 -13.42 -33.03
N LEU A 314 -21.52 -12.40 -32.20
CA LEU A 314 -21.84 -11.04 -32.66
C LEU A 314 -20.67 -10.08 -32.45
N VAL A 315 -20.60 -9.06 -33.31
CA VAL A 315 -19.59 -8.00 -33.26
C VAL A 315 -20.24 -6.64 -33.03
N ARG A 316 -19.50 -5.72 -32.40
CA ARG A 316 -19.97 -4.37 -32.10
C ARG A 316 -19.72 -3.43 -33.27
N ALA A 317 -20.77 -2.82 -33.82
CA ALA A 317 -20.68 -1.78 -34.85
C ALA A 317 -20.33 -0.40 -34.23
N ARG A 318 -19.94 0.59 -35.06
CA ARG A 318 -19.62 1.95 -34.58
C ARG A 318 -20.78 2.66 -33.91
N ASP A 319 -22.01 2.34 -34.31
CA ASP A 319 -23.23 2.88 -33.70
C ASP A 319 -23.57 2.23 -32.34
N GLY A 320 -22.72 1.30 -31.88
CA GLY A 320 -22.81 0.65 -30.60
C GLY A 320 -23.69 -0.61 -30.57
N LYS A 321 -24.31 -1.00 -31.69
CA LYS A 321 -25.17 -2.20 -31.77
C LYS A 321 -24.38 -3.49 -31.96
N CYS A 322 -24.86 -4.57 -31.37
CA CYS A 322 -24.35 -5.92 -31.60
C CYS A 322 -25.10 -6.56 -32.78
N VAL A 323 -24.36 -6.77 -33.87
CA VAL A 323 -24.87 -7.32 -35.13
C VAL A 323 -24.01 -8.51 -35.54
N LYS A 324 -24.50 -9.31 -36.48
CA LYS A 324 -23.65 -10.31 -37.10
C LYS A 324 -22.60 -9.61 -37.98
N LEU A 325 -21.46 -10.26 -38.17
CA LEU A 325 -20.37 -9.74 -39.00
C LEU A 325 -20.83 -9.41 -40.44
N GLU A 326 -21.69 -10.25 -41.02
CA GLU A 326 -22.31 -10.05 -42.34
C GLU A 326 -23.20 -8.79 -42.41
N GLU A 327 -23.82 -8.42 -41.29
CA GLU A 327 -24.74 -7.28 -41.10
C GLU A 327 -24.02 -5.97 -40.72
N CYS A 328 -22.69 -5.99 -40.60
CA CYS A 328 -21.91 -4.77 -40.35
C CYS A 328 -22.18 -3.73 -41.45
N PRO A 329 -22.45 -2.46 -41.09
CA PRO A 329 -22.70 -1.40 -42.07
C PRO A 329 -21.47 -1.22 -42.98
N ALA A 330 -21.71 -0.86 -44.24
CA ALA A 330 -20.64 -0.77 -45.25
C ALA A 330 -19.51 0.22 -44.88
N SER A 331 -19.78 1.21 -44.02
CA SER A 331 -18.78 2.14 -43.46
C SER A 331 -17.83 1.51 -42.44
N ASP A 332 -18.22 0.36 -41.88
CA ASP A 332 -17.51 -0.33 -40.80
C ASP A 332 -16.91 -1.66 -41.27
N LYS A 333 -17.13 -2.03 -42.55
CA LYS A 333 -16.52 -3.22 -43.15
C LYS A 333 -15.04 -2.95 -43.42
N MET A 334 -14.19 -3.87 -42.99
CA MET A 334 -12.77 -3.89 -43.33
C MET A 334 -12.62 -3.89 -44.86
N GLU A 335 -12.18 -2.77 -45.45
CA GLU A 335 -11.84 -2.69 -46.86
C GLU A 335 -10.53 -3.45 -47.12
N CYS A 336 -10.63 -4.66 -47.67
CA CYS A 336 -9.47 -5.41 -48.13
C CYS A 336 -8.90 -4.79 -49.41
N ASN A 337 -7.59 -4.90 -49.63
CA ASN A 337 -6.97 -4.39 -50.85
C ASN A 337 -7.42 -5.18 -52.10
N ASN A 338 -7.13 -4.67 -53.30
CA ASN A 338 -7.60 -5.22 -54.59
C ASN A 338 -7.23 -6.70 -54.86
N ASP A 339 -6.28 -7.28 -54.11
CA ASP A 339 -5.81 -8.67 -54.23
C ASP A 339 -6.09 -9.52 -52.97
N GLU A 340 -6.90 -8.99 -52.07
CA GLU A 340 -7.33 -9.63 -50.84
C GLU A 340 -8.85 -9.85 -50.85
N GLU A 341 -9.29 -10.88 -50.18
CA GLU A 341 -10.69 -11.21 -49.94
C GLU A 341 -10.90 -11.42 -48.45
N PHE A 342 -12.03 -10.94 -47.97
CA PHE A 342 -12.42 -11.12 -46.58
C PHE A 342 -12.96 -12.53 -46.38
N ASP A 343 -12.36 -13.28 -45.47
CA ASP A 343 -12.83 -14.59 -45.05
C ASP A 343 -13.24 -14.53 -43.58
N GLU A 344 -14.42 -15.08 -43.24
CA GLU A 344 -14.93 -15.19 -41.87
C GLU A 344 -14.27 -16.33 -41.08
N CYS A 345 -13.73 -17.35 -41.76
CA CYS A 345 -12.99 -18.45 -41.17
C CYS A 345 -11.75 -18.78 -42.01
N GLY A 346 -10.86 -17.80 -42.15
CA GLY A 346 -9.56 -18.00 -42.77
C GLY A 346 -8.59 -18.79 -41.90
N THR A 347 -7.50 -19.23 -42.52
CA THR A 347 -6.44 -19.98 -41.84
C THR A 347 -5.67 -19.10 -40.85
N ALA A 348 -5.37 -19.64 -39.65
CA ALA A 348 -4.50 -19.00 -38.66
C ALA A 348 -3.02 -18.87 -39.12
N CYS A 349 -2.66 -19.47 -40.25
CA CYS A 349 -1.29 -19.52 -40.78
C CYS A 349 -1.25 -19.31 -42.31
N PRO A 350 -1.59 -18.11 -42.81
CA PRO A 350 -1.56 -17.86 -44.24
C PRO A 350 -0.15 -18.05 -44.82
N LEU A 351 -0.08 -18.58 -46.05
CA LEU A 351 1.19 -18.81 -46.73
C LEU A 351 1.88 -17.48 -47.07
N THR A 352 3.17 -17.43 -46.76
CA THR A 352 4.06 -16.32 -47.10
C THR A 352 5.19 -16.81 -48.01
N CYS A 353 5.83 -15.88 -48.74
CA CYS A 353 7.02 -16.20 -49.52
C CYS A 353 8.14 -16.84 -48.66
N ASP A 354 8.23 -16.47 -47.36
CA ASP A 354 9.21 -17.04 -46.42
C ASP A 354 8.90 -18.50 -46.07
N THR A 355 7.61 -18.85 -45.93
CA THR A 355 7.17 -20.22 -45.61
C THR A 355 7.24 -21.16 -46.80
N ILE A 356 7.03 -20.64 -48.02
CA ILE A 356 7.13 -21.42 -49.27
C ILE A 356 8.56 -21.87 -49.53
N LYS A 357 9.55 -21.02 -49.26
CA LYS A 357 10.98 -21.31 -49.51
C LYS A 357 11.57 -22.38 -48.59
N LYS A 358 10.94 -22.66 -47.44
CA LYS A 358 11.51 -23.52 -46.40
C LYS A 358 11.01 -24.96 -46.41
N ASP A 359 10.09 -25.33 -47.31
CA ASP A 359 9.49 -26.69 -47.41
C ASP A 359 9.13 -27.27 -46.02
N MET A 360 8.68 -26.40 -45.12
CA MET A 360 8.52 -26.70 -43.70
C MET A 360 7.04 -26.91 -43.41
N PRO A 361 6.63 -28.06 -42.85
CA PRO A 361 5.23 -28.29 -42.52
C PRO A 361 4.78 -27.27 -41.48
N GLN A 362 3.86 -26.39 -41.87
CA GLN A 362 3.22 -25.43 -40.97
C GLN A 362 2.22 -26.20 -40.10
N THR A 363 2.55 -26.40 -38.83
CA THR A 363 1.60 -26.95 -37.87
C THR A 363 0.69 -25.83 -37.42
N CYS A 364 -0.52 -25.81 -37.95
CA CYS A 364 -1.48 -24.75 -37.66
C CYS A 364 -2.55 -25.22 -36.69
N THR A 365 -2.90 -24.34 -35.76
CA THR A 365 -4.10 -24.49 -34.93
C THR A 365 -5.33 -24.48 -35.83
N LYS A 366 -6.29 -25.39 -35.60
CA LYS A 366 -7.56 -25.47 -36.35
C LYS A 366 -8.56 -24.33 -36.04
N GLN A 367 -8.09 -23.23 -35.45
CA GLN A 367 -8.95 -22.09 -35.12
C GLN A 367 -9.20 -21.25 -36.38
N CYS A 368 -10.45 -20.84 -36.58
CA CYS A 368 -10.83 -19.86 -37.60
C CYS A 368 -10.28 -18.48 -37.22
N VAL A 369 -9.69 -17.77 -38.18
CA VAL A 369 -9.33 -16.35 -38.03
C VAL A 369 -10.03 -15.59 -39.15
N ALA A 370 -10.92 -14.65 -38.81
CA ALA A 370 -11.53 -13.75 -39.78
C ALA A 370 -10.60 -12.57 -40.09
N GLY A 371 -10.54 -12.16 -41.35
CA GLY A 371 -9.67 -11.08 -41.82
C GLY A 371 -9.52 -11.05 -43.34
N CYS A 372 -8.63 -10.19 -43.84
CA CYS A 372 -8.28 -10.13 -45.26
C CYS A 372 -7.22 -11.18 -45.58
N PHE A 373 -7.49 -12.07 -46.52
CA PHE A 373 -6.58 -13.10 -47.00
C PHE A 373 -6.30 -12.91 -48.49
N CYS A 374 -5.12 -13.32 -48.95
CA CYS A 374 -4.79 -13.24 -50.37
C CYS A 374 -5.74 -14.11 -51.19
N ARG A 375 -6.24 -13.58 -52.31
CA ARG A 375 -7.17 -14.32 -53.18
C ARG A 375 -6.50 -15.53 -53.82
N GLY A 376 -7.20 -16.66 -53.83
CA GLY A 376 -6.75 -17.88 -54.50
C GLY A 376 -5.39 -18.37 -53.98
N ASP A 377 -4.44 -18.58 -54.89
CA ASP A 377 -3.11 -19.12 -54.58
C ASP A 377 -2.04 -18.03 -54.37
N LEU A 378 -2.45 -16.77 -54.26
CA LEU A 378 -1.55 -15.66 -53.95
C LEU A 378 -0.99 -15.79 -52.53
N VAL A 379 0.24 -15.36 -52.35
CA VAL A 379 0.95 -15.44 -51.07
C VAL A 379 1.50 -14.09 -50.66
N ARG A 380 1.63 -13.87 -49.35
CA ARG A 380 2.12 -12.57 -48.85
C ARG A 380 3.64 -12.44 -49.03
N ASP A 381 4.06 -11.35 -49.68
CA ASP A 381 5.46 -10.90 -49.70
C ASP A 381 5.88 -10.37 -48.31
N PRO A 382 7.19 -10.17 -48.04
CA PRO A 382 7.65 -9.59 -46.78
C PRO A 382 7.15 -8.16 -46.50
N GLY A 383 6.63 -7.46 -47.51
CA GLY A 383 6.01 -6.14 -47.41
C GLY A 383 4.50 -6.20 -47.17
N GLY A 384 3.89 -7.38 -47.05
CA GLY A 384 2.47 -7.60 -46.79
C GLY A 384 1.57 -7.63 -48.02
N ARG A 385 2.11 -7.52 -49.25
CA ARG A 385 1.31 -7.55 -50.49
C ARG A 385 1.10 -8.97 -50.99
N CYS A 386 -0.05 -9.24 -51.58
CA CYS A 386 -0.35 -10.52 -52.21
C CYS A 386 0.31 -10.59 -53.59
N VAL A 387 1.20 -11.57 -53.77
CA VAL A 387 1.93 -11.80 -55.03
C VAL A 387 1.79 -13.27 -55.44
N ALA A 388 2.01 -13.54 -56.72
CA ALA A 388 2.01 -14.91 -57.22
C ALA A 388 3.21 -15.69 -56.66
N ARG A 389 3.03 -17.01 -56.46
CA ARG A 389 4.01 -17.88 -55.78
C ARG A 389 5.36 -17.94 -56.49
N ASP A 390 5.36 -17.85 -57.82
CA ASP A 390 6.54 -17.77 -58.69
C ASP A 390 7.31 -16.45 -58.52
N MET A 391 6.63 -15.35 -58.18
CA MET A 391 7.26 -14.06 -57.89
C MET A 391 8.00 -14.03 -56.54
N CYS A 392 7.87 -15.06 -55.70
CA CYS A 392 8.64 -15.18 -54.46
C CYS A 392 10.15 -15.42 -54.71
N GLU A 393 10.53 -15.94 -55.87
CA GLU A 393 11.94 -16.22 -56.22
C GLU A 393 12.75 -14.93 -56.42
N ASP A 394 12.12 -13.87 -56.95
CA ASP A 394 12.76 -12.57 -57.22
C ASP A 394 12.89 -11.65 -55.98
N LEU A 395 12.20 -11.96 -54.88
CA LEU A 395 12.18 -11.14 -53.65
C LEU A 395 13.42 -11.31 -52.75
N GLY A 396 14.42 -12.09 -53.18
CA GLY A 396 15.69 -12.33 -52.46
C GLY A 396 16.95 -11.88 -53.21
N VAL A 397 16.80 -11.25 -54.38
CA VAL A 397 17.96 -10.75 -55.13
C VAL A 397 18.28 -9.35 -54.63
N CYS A 398 19.20 -9.26 -53.68
CA CYS A 398 19.80 -7.97 -53.36
C CYS A 398 20.49 -7.39 -54.60
N GLY A 399 20.50 -6.07 -54.73
CA GLY A 399 21.06 -5.39 -55.90
C GLY A 399 22.56 -5.70 -56.09
N LEU A 400 23.13 -5.26 -57.21
CA LEU A 400 24.57 -5.40 -57.45
C LEU A 400 25.37 -4.82 -56.28
N ASN A 401 26.27 -5.63 -55.70
CA ASN A 401 27.08 -5.34 -54.51
C ASN A 401 26.31 -5.22 -53.18
N GLU A 402 25.13 -5.82 -53.10
CA GLU A 402 24.39 -6.00 -51.86
C GLU A 402 24.37 -7.48 -51.41
N GLN A 403 24.21 -7.69 -50.12
CA GLN A 403 24.01 -8.99 -49.49
C GLN A 403 22.81 -8.91 -48.54
N PHE A 404 22.02 -9.98 -48.51
CA PHE A 404 20.92 -10.07 -47.56
C PHE A 404 21.46 -10.38 -46.17
N ALA A 405 20.96 -9.69 -45.15
CA ALA A 405 21.22 -10.04 -43.76
C ALA A 405 19.91 -10.05 -42.96
N GLU A 406 19.74 -11.10 -42.14
CA GLU A 406 18.63 -11.17 -41.18
C GLU A 406 18.78 -10.16 -40.06
N CYS A 407 20.01 -9.74 -39.78
CA CYS A 407 20.34 -8.71 -38.80
C CYS A 407 21.47 -7.80 -39.28
N GLY A 408 21.12 -6.70 -39.94
CA GLY A 408 22.05 -5.65 -40.33
C GLY A 408 21.91 -4.38 -39.49
N SER A 409 22.90 -3.50 -39.59
CA SER A 409 22.94 -2.21 -38.89
C SER A 409 21.80 -1.30 -39.37
N SER A 410 21.09 -0.66 -38.43
CA SER A 410 20.12 0.41 -38.74
C SER A 410 20.76 1.67 -39.31
N CYS A 411 22.09 1.82 -39.21
CA CYS A 411 22.86 2.92 -39.79
C CYS A 411 23.99 2.38 -40.69
N PRO A 412 23.68 1.87 -41.89
CA PRO A 412 24.71 1.44 -42.83
C PRO A 412 25.53 2.62 -43.35
N PRO A 413 26.80 2.42 -43.74
CA PRO A 413 27.64 3.48 -44.27
C PRO A 413 27.10 4.00 -45.62
N THR A 414 27.07 5.32 -45.76
CA THR A 414 26.62 6.04 -46.96
C THR A 414 27.73 6.95 -47.47
N CYS A 415 27.67 7.37 -48.73
CA CYS A 415 28.61 8.36 -49.27
C CYS A 415 28.65 9.64 -48.42
N ARG A 416 27.50 10.04 -47.86
CA ARG A 416 27.38 11.22 -47.00
C ARG A 416 27.99 11.04 -45.61
N SER A 417 28.00 9.81 -45.08
CA SER A 417 28.60 9.51 -43.77
C SER A 417 30.12 9.38 -43.82
N LEU A 418 30.74 9.23 -45.01
CA LEU A 418 32.19 9.17 -45.16
C LEU A 418 32.88 10.55 -44.99
N TYR A 419 32.21 11.64 -45.40
CA TYR A 419 32.77 12.99 -45.32
C TYR A 419 32.40 13.73 -44.04
N ARG A 420 31.34 13.28 -43.34
CA ARG A 420 30.97 13.82 -42.04
C ARG A 420 31.68 13.00 -40.96
N ASN A 421 32.72 13.58 -40.36
CA ASN A 421 33.25 13.08 -39.11
C ASN A 421 32.22 13.40 -38.01
N SER A 422 31.20 12.56 -37.91
CA SER A 422 30.08 12.73 -36.99
C SER A 422 29.97 11.46 -36.17
N SER A 423 30.42 11.51 -34.92
CA SER A 423 30.21 10.52 -33.87
C SER A 423 28.73 10.45 -33.49
N ARG A 424 27.86 10.12 -34.44
CA ARG A 424 26.44 9.88 -34.17
C ARG A 424 26.31 8.47 -33.61
N PRO A 425 25.82 8.31 -32.37
CA PRO A 425 25.57 6.98 -31.82
C PRO A 425 24.53 6.29 -32.69
N CYS A 426 24.89 5.16 -33.28
CA CYS A 426 23.92 4.31 -33.99
C CYS A 426 23.22 3.40 -32.97
N PRO A 427 21.88 3.35 -32.94
CA PRO A 427 21.16 2.42 -32.09
C PRO A 427 21.55 0.98 -32.44
N LEU A 428 21.75 0.13 -31.43
CA LEU A 428 21.95 -1.32 -31.57
C LEU A 428 20.64 -2.05 -31.95
N LYS A 429 19.90 -1.49 -32.91
CA LYS A 429 18.67 -2.04 -33.44
C LYS A 429 18.99 -2.86 -34.70
N CYS A 430 18.61 -4.13 -34.64
CA CYS A 430 18.70 -5.08 -35.74
C CYS A 430 17.64 -4.76 -36.81
N VAL A 431 18.06 -4.64 -38.07
CA VAL A 431 17.15 -4.44 -39.21
C VAL A 431 17.36 -5.57 -40.21
N ARG A 432 16.28 -6.21 -40.68
CA ARG A 432 16.29 -7.26 -41.70
C ARG A 432 16.23 -6.61 -43.09
N GLY A 433 17.08 -7.02 -44.04
CA GLY A 433 17.06 -6.47 -45.40
C GLY A 433 18.35 -6.68 -46.21
N CYS A 434 18.47 -6.01 -47.35
CA CYS A 434 19.69 -5.97 -48.16
C CYS A 434 20.62 -4.85 -47.69
N PHE A 435 21.89 -5.20 -47.49
CA PHE A 435 22.95 -4.29 -47.04
C PHE A 435 24.09 -4.30 -48.04
N CYS A 436 24.83 -3.20 -48.16
CA CYS A 436 26.04 -3.21 -48.98
C CYS A 436 27.02 -4.26 -48.47
N LYS A 437 27.64 -4.99 -49.40
CA LYS A 437 28.76 -5.88 -49.08
C LYS A 437 29.91 -5.08 -48.46
N GLU A 438 30.77 -5.77 -47.72
CA GLU A 438 31.95 -5.15 -47.12
C GLU A 438 32.79 -4.41 -48.18
N GLY A 439 33.21 -3.17 -47.87
CA GLY A 439 33.92 -2.29 -48.81
C GLY A 439 33.03 -1.43 -49.72
N PHE A 440 31.71 -1.65 -49.72
CA PHE A 440 30.74 -0.84 -50.46
C PHE A 440 29.93 0.07 -49.53
N VAL A 441 29.57 1.24 -50.03
CA VAL A 441 28.73 2.22 -49.32
C VAL A 441 27.52 2.60 -50.16
N ARG A 442 26.41 2.95 -49.50
CA ARG A 442 25.20 3.37 -50.21
C ARG A 442 25.37 4.79 -50.74
N SER A 443 25.19 4.94 -52.05
CA SER A 443 25.09 6.25 -52.69
C SER A 443 23.68 6.85 -52.54
N ASP A 444 23.53 8.12 -52.87
CA ASP A 444 22.25 8.85 -52.73
C ASP A 444 21.14 8.31 -53.65
N ASN A 445 21.49 7.54 -54.69
CA ASN A 445 20.53 6.87 -55.58
C ASN A 445 20.17 5.44 -55.11
N GLY A 446 20.60 5.05 -53.91
CA GLY A 446 20.28 3.76 -53.32
C GLY A 446 21.14 2.57 -53.78
N LYS A 447 22.14 2.78 -54.67
CA LYS A 447 23.05 1.72 -55.12
C LYS A 447 24.30 1.61 -54.24
N CYS A 448 24.80 0.38 -54.05
CA CYS A 448 26.06 0.10 -53.38
C CYS A 448 27.25 0.25 -54.33
N ILE A 449 28.09 1.24 -54.05
CA ILE A 449 29.27 1.59 -54.85
C ILE A 449 30.51 1.59 -53.96
N LEU A 450 31.71 1.56 -54.55
CA LEU A 450 32.94 1.66 -53.77
C LEU A 450 33.05 3.06 -53.15
N ALA A 451 33.63 3.15 -51.95
CA ALA A 451 33.78 4.43 -51.24
C ALA A 451 34.53 5.51 -52.07
N ASN A 452 35.46 5.10 -52.94
CA ASN A 452 36.20 5.99 -53.84
C ASN A 452 35.39 6.47 -55.06
N GLN A 453 34.21 5.89 -55.30
CA GLN A 453 33.26 6.28 -56.35
C GLN A 453 32.21 7.27 -55.83
N CYS A 454 32.23 7.60 -54.53
CA CYS A 454 31.33 8.60 -53.99
C CYS A 454 31.60 9.98 -54.61
N PRO A 455 30.56 10.72 -55.00
CA PRO A 455 30.72 12.08 -55.52
C PRO A 455 31.43 12.94 -54.48
N LYS A 456 32.44 13.69 -54.91
CA LYS A 456 33.12 14.68 -54.05
C LYS A 456 32.11 15.79 -53.75
N ILE A 457 31.75 15.92 -52.49
CA ILE A 457 30.92 17.02 -52.00
C ILE A 457 31.87 18.22 -51.92
N ASN A 458 31.68 19.23 -52.78
CA ASN A 458 32.36 20.53 -52.67
C ASN A 458 31.85 21.30 -51.45
#